data_AF-A0A6V8D7M5-F1
#
_entry.id   AF-A0A6V8D7M5-F1
#
_cell.length_a   1.000
_cell.length_b   1.000
_cell.length_c   1.000
_cell.angle_alpha   90.00
_cell.angle_beta   90.00
_cell.angle_gamma   90.00
#
_symmetry.space_group_name_H-M   'P 1'
#
loop_
_entity.id
_entity.type
_entity.pdbx_description
1 polymer ?
#
loop_
_entity_poly.entity_id
_entity_poly.type
_entity_poly.pdbx_seq_one_letter_code
_entity_poly.pdbx_strand_id
1 'polypeptide(L)'
;MDTTSRVSIIAGDIEIDLEGAASDVEEQLMLHRQDDTWTIMLDRLAQARTEALQAAVSAAKEKGLPERGSAFRVLLDTCSLERKPDQVLGAIHYLRGVEGIQDSPPRVINQLFEDAKIDPPGNLSLYLNRLRERNFLMIPAGKEDKNRFAHLTEEGRAHLDKRSTA
;
A
#
# COMPACT_ATOMS: atom_id res chain seq x y z
N MET A 1 -32.11 -29.67 -8.94
CA MET A 1 -30.79 -29.33 -9.52
C MET A 1 -29.92 -29.05 -8.32
N ASP A 2 -29.03 -29.97 -7.97
CA ASP A 2 -28.11 -29.76 -6.86
C ASP A 2 -27.09 -28.70 -7.29
N THR A 3 -27.11 -27.57 -6.59
CA THR A 3 -26.23 -26.45 -6.89
C THR A 3 -24.86 -26.75 -6.29
N THR A 4 -23.93 -27.22 -7.12
CA THR A 4 -22.54 -27.44 -6.75
C THR A 4 -21.81 -26.10 -6.69
N SER A 5 -21.15 -25.84 -5.56
CA SER A 5 -20.30 -24.68 -5.32
C SER A 5 -18.84 -25.10 -5.41
N ARG A 6 -18.00 -24.24 -5.98
CA ARG A 6 -16.55 -24.45 -6.06
C ARG A 6 -15.79 -23.20 -5.64
N VAL A 7 -14.71 -23.39 -4.88
CA VAL A 7 -13.77 -22.35 -4.44
C VAL A 7 -12.36 -22.82 -4.79
N SER A 8 -11.67 -22.07 -5.65
CA SER A 8 -10.26 -22.31 -5.98
C SER A 8 -9.41 -21.11 -5.59
N ILE A 9 -8.31 -21.35 -4.88
CA ILE A 9 -7.35 -20.34 -4.40
C ILE A 9 -5.95 -20.86 -4.68
N ILE A 10 -5.16 -20.07 -5.40
CA ILE A 10 -3.76 -20.39 -5.72
C ILE A 10 -2.89 -19.25 -5.20
N ALA A 11 -1.98 -19.56 -4.28
CA ALA A 11 -1.04 -18.61 -3.69
C ALA A 11 0.35 -19.26 -3.56
N GLY A 12 1.22 -19.00 -4.55
CA GLY A 12 2.56 -19.58 -4.59
C GLY A 12 2.53 -21.09 -4.88
N ASP A 13 3.05 -21.89 -3.95
CA ASP A 13 3.05 -23.35 -3.98
C ASP A 13 1.80 -23.98 -3.34
N ILE A 14 0.87 -23.16 -2.84
CA ILE A 14 -0.32 -23.63 -2.16
C ILE A 14 -1.54 -23.49 -3.08
N GLU A 15 -2.23 -24.62 -3.27
CA GLU A 15 -3.47 -24.73 -4.03
C GLU A 15 -4.56 -25.28 -3.11
N ILE A 16 -5.64 -24.51 -2.95
CA ILE A 16 -6.88 -24.95 -2.30
C ILE A 16 -7.93 -25.04 -3.41
N ASP A 17 -8.47 -26.23 -3.62
CA ASP A 17 -9.59 -26.47 -4.53
C ASP A 17 -10.68 -27.24 -3.78
N LEU A 18 -11.79 -26.57 -3.51
CA LEU A 18 -12.94 -27.11 -2.78
C LEU A 18 -14.13 -27.16 -3.74
N GLU A 19 -14.77 -28.32 -3.88
CA GLU A 19 -15.95 -28.50 -4.71
C GLU A 19 -16.97 -29.36 -3.94
N GLY A 20 -18.24 -28.93 -3.91
CA GLY A 20 -19.28 -29.66 -3.18
C GLY A 20 -20.56 -28.87 -2.98
N ALA A 21 -21.42 -29.34 -2.09
CA ALA A 21 -22.58 -28.57 -1.67
C ALA A 21 -22.12 -27.30 -0.93
N ALA A 22 -22.92 -26.23 -0.98
CA ALA A 22 -22.55 -24.95 -0.36
C ALA A 22 -22.20 -25.08 1.13
N SER A 23 -22.92 -25.93 1.88
CA SER A 23 -22.65 -26.22 3.29
C SER A 23 -21.28 -26.88 3.50
N ASP A 24 -20.93 -27.82 2.64
CA ASP A 24 -19.71 -28.62 2.78
C ASP A 24 -18.49 -27.77 2.45
N VAL A 25 -18.61 -26.93 1.41
CA VAL A 25 -17.58 -25.94 1.05
C VAL A 25 -17.38 -24.93 2.18
N GLU A 26 -18.46 -24.48 2.83
CA GLU A 26 -18.38 -23.52 3.95
C GLU A 26 -17.71 -24.12 5.19
N GLU A 27 -18.01 -25.37 5.54
CA GLU A 27 -17.37 -26.09 6.65
C GLU A 27 -15.87 -26.31 6.39
N GLN A 28 -15.50 -26.73 5.17
CA GLN A 28 -14.09 -26.89 4.79
C GLN A 28 -13.34 -25.56 4.80
N LEU A 29 -13.98 -24.47 4.36
CA LEU A 29 -13.41 -23.12 4.42
C LEU A 29 -13.17 -22.64 5.86
N MET A 30 -14.08 -22.96 6.78
CA MET A 30 -13.96 -22.67 8.21
C MET A 30 -12.79 -23.42 8.86
N LEU A 31 -12.60 -24.70 8.51
CA LEU A 31 -11.48 -25.50 9.00
C LEU A 31 -10.14 -24.92 8.55
N HIS A 32 -10.02 -24.56 7.28
CA HIS A 32 -8.81 -23.92 6.78
C HIS A 32 -8.53 -22.59 7.50
N ARG A 33 -9.55 -21.78 7.83
CA ARG A 33 -9.38 -20.53 8.59
C ARG A 33 -8.94 -20.73 10.04
N GLN A 34 -9.35 -21.83 10.67
CA GLN A 34 -8.95 -22.16 12.04
C GLN A 34 -7.53 -22.72 12.10
N ASP A 35 -7.11 -23.44 11.06
CA ASP A 35 -5.70 -23.73 10.85
C ASP A 35 -4.95 -22.44 10.46
N ASP A 36 -3.75 -22.26 11.00
CA ASP A 36 -2.88 -21.11 10.70
C ASP A 36 -2.53 -20.98 9.21
N THR A 37 -2.94 -21.94 8.38
CA THR A 37 -2.81 -22.00 6.93
C THR A 37 -3.22 -20.70 6.22
N TRP A 38 -4.34 -20.06 6.58
CA TRP A 38 -4.74 -18.78 5.97
C TRP A 38 -3.84 -17.62 6.38
N THR A 39 -3.48 -17.55 7.66
CA THR A 39 -2.57 -16.52 8.18
C THR A 39 -1.19 -16.65 7.52
N ILE A 40 -0.68 -17.87 7.40
CA ILE A 40 0.58 -18.19 6.71
C ILE A 40 0.52 -17.82 5.23
N MET A 41 -0.59 -18.07 4.54
CA MET A 41 -0.76 -17.67 3.13
C MET A 41 -0.75 -16.15 2.95
N LEU A 42 -1.48 -15.43 3.80
CA LEU A 42 -1.51 -13.97 3.74
C LEU A 42 -0.15 -13.35 4.07
N ASP A 43 0.55 -13.90 5.06
CA ASP A 43 1.93 -13.51 5.39
C ASP A 43 2.89 -13.80 4.23
N ARG A 44 2.80 -14.96 3.59
CA ARG A 44 3.59 -15.29 2.40
C ARG A 44 3.29 -14.36 1.23
N LEU A 45 2.02 -14.00 1.01
CA LEU A 45 1.64 -13.06 -0.04
C LEU A 45 2.17 -11.65 0.24
N ALA A 46 2.09 -11.20 1.50
CA ALA A 46 2.65 -9.91 1.93
C ALA A 46 4.18 -9.89 1.83
N GLN A 47 4.84 -11.00 2.20
CA GLN A 47 6.27 -11.23 2.06
C GLN A 47 6.68 -11.18 0.58
N ALA A 48 6.01 -11.96 -0.30
CA ALA A 48 6.30 -11.98 -1.73
C ALA A 48 6.09 -10.61 -2.38
N ARG A 49 5.06 -9.86 -1.99
CA ARG A 49 4.87 -8.47 -2.43
C ARG A 49 6.02 -7.58 -1.97
N THR A 50 6.46 -7.71 -0.71
CA THR A 50 7.56 -6.94 -0.13
C THR A 50 8.88 -7.27 -0.84
N GLU A 51 9.15 -8.55 -1.09
CA GLU A 51 10.33 -9.05 -1.79
C GLU A 51 10.33 -8.60 -3.26
N ALA A 52 9.19 -8.65 -3.95
CA ALA A 52 9.05 -8.12 -5.30
C ALA A 52 9.30 -6.60 -5.35
N LEU A 53 8.82 -5.86 -4.34
CA LEU A 53 9.08 -4.42 -4.21
C LEU A 53 10.57 -4.14 -3.95
N GLN A 54 11.19 -4.90 -3.03
CA GLN A 54 12.61 -4.79 -2.70
C GLN A 54 13.49 -5.17 -3.88
N ALA A 55 13.13 -6.21 -4.64
CA ALA A 55 13.81 -6.62 -5.86
C ALA A 55 13.68 -5.55 -6.95
N ALA A 56 12.50 -4.95 -7.13
CA ALA A 56 12.30 -3.82 -8.03
C ALA A 56 13.16 -2.61 -7.62
N VAL A 57 13.20 -2.29 -6.33
CA VAL A 57 14.04 -1.20 -5.77
C VAL A 57 15.54 -1.50 -5.90
N SER A 58 15.96 -2.75 -5.73
CA SER A 58 17.38 -3.16 -5.82
C SER A 58 17.85 -3.22 -7.27
N ALA A 59 17.02 -3.75 -8.18
CA ALA A 59 17.28 -3.71 -9.62
C ALA A 59 17.30 -2.27 -10.17
N ALA A 60 16.48 -1.38 -9.60
CA ALA A 60 16.54 0.05 -9.87
C ALA A 60 17.86 0.68 -9.37
N LYS A 61 18.36 0.29 -8.19
CA LYS A 61 19.67 0.74 -7.68
C LYS A 61 20.85 0.26 -8.53
N GLU A 62 20.85 -1.00 -8.96
CA GLU A 62 21.92 -1.59 -9.78
C GLU A 62 21.97 -1.04 -11.21
N LYS A 63 20.83 -0.68 -11.81
CA LYS A 63 20.77 -0.11 -13.17
C LYS A 63 21.07 1.40 -13.25
N GLY A 64 21.46 2.01 -12.13
CA GLY A 64 21.44 3.46 -11.98
C GLY A 64 20.00 3.91 -11.81
N LEU A 65 19.66 4.33 -10.60
CA LEU A 65 18.30 4.67 -10.17
C LEU A 65 17.50 5.36 -11.31
N PRO A 66 16.25 4.94 -11.60
CA PRO A 66 15.28 5.92 -12.01
C PRO A 66 15.37 7.06 -10.99
N GLU A 67 15.56 8.31 -11.42
CA GLU A 67 15.61 9.46 -10.51
C GLU A 67 14.47 9.33 -9.51
N ARG A 68 14.70 9.55 -8.21
CA ARG A 68 13.75 9.35 -7.11
C ARG A 68 12.30 9.70 -7.45
N GLY A 69 12.12 10.79 -8.19
CA GLY A 69 10.83 11.23 -8.68
C GLY A 69 10.18 10.34 -9.76
N SER A 70 10.93 9.72 -10.66
CA SER A 70 10.40 8.77 -11.63
C SER A 70 9.83 7.51 -10.98
N ALA A 71 10.46 6.99 -9.91
CA ALA A 71 9.90 5.90 -9.13
C ALA A 71 8.61 6.31 -8.41
N PHE A 72 8.57 7.52 -7.84
CA PHE A 72 7.35 8.08 -7.28
C PHE A 72 6.26 8.29 -8.35
N ARG A 73 6.62 8.76 -9.54
CA ARG A 73 5.70 8.95 -10.67
C ARG A 73 5.06 7.64 -11.09
N VAL A 74 5.84 6.58 -11.23
CA VAL A 74 5.34 5.23 -11.53
C VAL A 74 4.34 4.77 -10.48
N LEU A 75 4.59 5.02 -9.19
CA LEU A 75 3.63 4.68 -8.13
C LEU A 75 2.31 5.43 -8.31
N LEU A 76 2.36 6.74 -8.55
CA LEU A 76 1.14 7.53 -8.77
C LEU A 76 0.34 7.05 -9.98
N ASP A 77 1.04 6.79 -11.09
CA ASP A 77 0.43 6.35 -12.34
C ASP A 77 -0.15 4.93 -12.20
N THR A 78 0.55 4.01 -11.52
CA THR A 78 0.08 2.62 -11.28
C THR A 78 -1.14 2.57 -10.37
N CYS A 79 -1.21 3.48 -9.39
CA CYS A 79 -2.33 3.53 -8.44
C CYS A 79 -3.42 4.54 -8.84
N SER A 80 -3.38 5.07 -10.06
CA SER A 80 -4.36 6.05 -10.59
C SER A 80 -4.59 7.24 -9.65
N LEU A 81 -3.54 7.72 -8.97
CA LEU A 81 -3.61 8.78 -7.96
C LEU A 81 -3.53 10.16 -8.63
N GLU A 82 -4.64 10.59 -9.23
CA GLU A 82 -4.67 11.85 -9.99
C GLU A 82 -4.90 13.09 -9.10
N ARG A 83 -5.65 12.93 -8.01
CA ARG A 83 -6.06 14.07 -7.18
C ARG A 83 -4.96 14.46 -6.20
N LYS A 84 -4.76 15.76 -5.97
CA LYS A 84 -3.73 16.26 -5.03
C LYS A 84 -3.77 15.63 -3.62
N PRO A 85 -4.92 15.43 -2.96
CA PRO A 85 -4.95 14.74 -1.67
C PRO A 85 -4.41 13.30 -1.75
N ASP A 86 -4.75 12.58 -2.81
CA ASP A 86 -4.35 11.19 -3.03
C ASP A 86 -2.86 11.11 -3.39
N GLN A 87 -2.35 12.06 -4.18
CA GLN A 87 -0.91 12.19 -4.46
C GLN A 87 -0.11 12.49 -3.19
N VAL A 88 -0.64 13.33 -2.28
CA VAL A 88 0.01 13.61 -0.99
C VAL A 88 0.04 12.36 -0.11
N LEU A 89 -1.05 11.58 -0.06
CA LEU A 89 -1.05 10.27 0.63
C LEU A 89 -0.03 9.31 0.00
N GLY A 90 0.01 9.22 -1.33
CA GLY A 90 0.99 8.44 -2.07
C GLY A 90 2.43 8.85 -1.76
N ALA A 91 2.70 10.16 -1.63
CA ALA A 91 4.02 10.67 -1.27
C ALA A 91 4.44 10.23 0.14
N ILE A 92 3.53 10.30 1.13
CA ILE A 92 3.82 9.81 2.48
C ILE A 92 4.04 8.29 2.47
N HIS A 93 3.21 7.54 1.75
CA HIS A 93 3.37 6.10 1.62
C HIS A 93 4.72 5.73 0.99
N TYR A 94 5.11 6.41 -0.08
CA TYR A 94 6.39 6.21 -0.75
C TYR A 94 7.56 6.48 0.19
N LEU A 95 7.58 7.64 0.86
CA LEU A 95 8.67 7.99 1.78
C LEU A 95 8.79 7.02 2.96
N ARG A 96 7.65 6.60 3.55
CA ARG A 96 7.64 5.77 4.76
C ARG A 96 7.79 4.29 4.48
N GLY A 97 7.05 3.78 3.50
CA GLY A 97 6.93 2.37 3.19
C GLY A 97 7.92 1.88 2.15
N VAL A 98 8.30 2.73 1.18
CA VAL A 98 9.23 2.36 0.10
C VAL A 98 10.65 2.80 0.43
N GLU A 99 10.85 4.06 0.81
CA GLU A 99 12.18 4.59 1.13
C GLU A 99 12.61 4.38 2.59
N GLY A 100 11.67 4.04 3.49
CA GLY A 100 11.96 3.88 4.92
C GLY A 100 12.30 5.17 5.66
N ILE A 101 12.15 6.34 5.03
CA ILE A 101 12.41 7.65 5.63
C ILE A 101 11.25 8.01 6.54
N GLN A 102 11.47 7.96 7.86
CA GLN A 102 10.44 8.29 8.87
C GLN A 102 10.32 9.79 9.18
N ASP A 103 11.39 10.52 8.91
CA ASP A 103 11.52 11.95 9.15
C ASP A 103 11.62 12.68 7.80
N SER A 104 10.50 13.23 7.34
CA SER A 104 10.46 13.96 6.08
C SER A 104 9.67 15.27 6.25
N PRO A 105 10.34 16.41 6.49
CA PRO A 105 9.65 17.69 6.60
C PRO A 105 8.93 18.06 5.28
N PRO A 106 7.95 18.97 5.31
CA PRO A 106 7.17 19.37 4.13
C PRO A 106 8.02 19.68 2.87
N ARG A 107 9.20 20.29 3.04
CA ARG A 107 10.15 20.56 1.95
C ARG A 107 10.64 19.28 1.23
N VAL A 108 10.86 18.18 1.95
CA VAL A 108 11.30 16.90 1.37
C VAL A 108 10.15 16.26 0.57
N ILE A 109 8.92 16.39 1.07
CA ILE A 109 7.73 15.93 0.36
C ILE A 109 7.55 16.74 -0.93
N ASN A 110 7.64 18.07 -0.87
CA ASN A 110 7.55 18.91 -2.08
C ASN A 110 8.67 18.59 -3.09
N GLN A 111 9.90 18.38 -2.64
CA GLN A 111 11.00 17.97 -3.50
C GLN A 111 10.67 16.69 -4.28
N LEU A 112 9.97 15.73 -3.66
CA LEU A 112 9.57 14.50 -4.33
C LEU A 112 8.64 14.75 -5.54
N PHE A 113 7.76 15.75 -5.45
CA PHE A 113 6.91 16.16 -6.58
C PHE A 113 7.74 16.81 -7.70
N GLU A 114 8.68 17.68 -7.33
CA GLU A 114 9.59 18.34 -8.26
C GLU A 114 10.48 17.33 -9.00
N ASP A 115 11.09 16.40 -8.26
CA ASP A 115 11.90 15.31 -8.80
C ASP A 115 11.07 14.47 -9.80
N ALA A 116 9.77 14.32 -9.54
CA ALA A 116 8.84 13.56 -10.37
C ALA A 116 8.29 14.35 -11.56
N LYS A 117 8.71 15.61 -11.71
CA LYS A 117 8.23 16.55 -12.74
C LYS A 117 6.71 16.70 -12.72
N ILE A 118 6.13 16.76 -11.52
CA ILE A 118 4.70 16.97 -11.28
C ILE A 118 4.53 18.23 -10.46
N ASP A 119 3.45 18.97 -10.73
CA ASP A 119 3.12 20.13 -9.92
C ASP A 119 2.99 19.74 -8.44
N PRO A 120 3.66 20.44 -7.52
CA PRO A 120 3.46 20.22 -6.09
C PRO A 120 2.03 20.63 -5.67
N PRO A 121 1.54 20.19 -4.50
CA PRO A 121 0.20 20.52 -4.01
C PRO A 121 0.03 21.99 -3.59
N GLY A 122 1.05 22.83 -3.70
CA GLY A 122 1.04 24.20 -3.19
C GLY A 122 1.07 24.21 -1.67
N ASN A 123 -0.10 24.37 -1.02
CA ASN A 123 -0.19 24.38 0.45
C ASN A 123 -0.20 22.96 1.03
N LEU A 124 0.97 22.30 1.05
CA LEU A 124 1.13 20.94 1.54
C LEU A 124 0.63 20.76 2.99
N SER A 125 0.93 21.72 3.87
CA SER A 125 0.49 21.67 5.27
C SER A 125 -1.04 21.59 5.40
N LEU A 126 -1.79 22.29 4.55
CA LEU A 126 -3.25 22.21 4.50
C LEU A 126 -3.74 20.81 4.10
N TYR A 127 -3.11 20.19 3.09
CA TYR A 127 -3.45 18.83 2.69
C TYR A 127 -3.17 17.82 3.82
N LEU A 128 -1.98 17.89 4.44
CA LEU A 128 -1.62 17.02 5.55
C LEU A 128 -2.62 17.16 6.71
N ASN A 129 -3.01 18.38 7.07
CA ASN A 129 -4.00 18.61 8.13
C ASN A 129 -5.37 18.03 7.76
N ARG A 130 -5.88 18.27 6.55
CA ARG A 130 -7.16 17.72 6.09
C ARG A 130 -7.18 16.20 6.01
N LEU A 131 -6.08 15.59 5.60
CA LEU A 131 -5.93 14.13 5.56
C LEU A 131 -5.90 13.54 6.98
N ARG A 132 -5.29 14.25 7.94
CA ARG A 132 -5.35 13.88 9.36
C ARG A 132 -6.74 14.02 9.95
N GLU A 133 -7.46 15.10 9.64
CA GLU A 133 -8.86 15.29 10.06
C GLU A 133 -9.79 14.17 9.55
N ARG A 134 -9.45 13.55 8.42
CA ARG A 134 -10.14 12.38 7.85
C ARG A 134 -9.66 11.04 8.38
N ASN A 135 -8.75 11.05 9.37
CA ASN A 135 -8.12 9.86 9.93
C ASN A 135 -7.36 9.01 8.89
N PHE A 136 -6.83 9.62 7.82
CA PHE A 136 -5.97 8.93 6.84
C PHE A 136 -4.48 9.03 7.18
N LEU A 137 -4.13 10.03 7.97
CA LEU A 137 -2.78 10.23 8.48
C LEU A 137 -2.85 10.40 9.99
N MET A 138 -1.82 9.90 10.66
CA MET A 138 -1.60 10.14 12.07
C MET A 138 -0.15 10.50 12.36
N ILE A 139 0.08 11.07 13.53
CA ILE A 139 1.41 11.46 14.01
C ILE A 139 1.71 10.59 15.22
N PRO A 140 2.87 9.91 15.27
CA PRO A 140 3.26 9.13 16.43
C PRO A 140 3.35 10.01 17.69
N ALA A 141 3.01 9.45 18.84
CA ALA A 141 3.18 10.12 20.12
C ALA A 141 4.66 10.52 20.36
N GLY A 142 4.88 11.65 21.04
CA GLY A 142 6.23 12.13 21.38
C GLY A 142 6.98 12.84 20.25
N LYS A 143 6.29 13.24 19.17
CA LYS A 143 6.88 13.98 18.04
C LYS A 143 6.36 15.41 17.99
N GLU A 144 7.22 16.38 18.27
CA GLU A 144 6.85 17.81 18.42
C GLU A 144 6.58 18.52 17.08
N ASP A 145 7.26 18.13 15.99
CA ASP A 145 6.98 18.64 14.66
C ASP A 145 5.98 17.73 13.93
N LYS A 146 4.74 18.20 13.89
CA LYS A 146 3.56 17.40 13.57
C LYS A 146 3.61 16.79 12.16
N ASN A 147 4.04 17.54 11.16
CA ASN A 147 3.87 17.10 9.77
C ASN A 147 5.02 16.22 9.26
N ARG A 148 6.23 16.40 9.79
CA ARG A 148 7.41 15.65 9.31
C ARG A 148 7.37 14.16 9.63
N PHE A 149 6.57 13.75 10.62
CA PHE A 149 6.45 12.35 11.08
C PHE A 149 5.10 11.74 10.74
N ALA A 150 4.28 12.40 9.92
CA ALA A 150 3.01 11.85 9.49
C ALA A 150 3.21 10.50 8.80
N HIS A 151 2.35 9.53 9.12
CA HIS A 151 2.28 8.22 8.47
C HIS A 151 0.82 7.83 8.22
N LEU A 152 0.62 6.91 7.29
CA LEU A 152 -0.72 6.41 6.98
C LEU A 152 -1.27 5.58 8.14
N THR A 153 -2.51 5.87 8.49
CA THR A 153 -3.36 4.98 9.28
C THR A 153 -3.80 3.78 8.44
N GLU A 154 -4.50 2.85 9.07
CA GLU A 154 -5.12 1.73 8.36
C GLU A 154 -6.17 2.22 7.35
N GLU A 155 -6.98 3.22 7.73
CA GLU A 155 -7.99 3.81 6.85
C GLU A 155 -7.35 4.54 5.65
N GLY A 156 -6.22 5.22 5.87
CA GLY A 156 -5.46 5.85 4.79
C GLY A 156 -4.89 4.85 3.79
N ARG A 157 -4.41 3.69 4.27
CA ARG A 157 -3.94 2.59 3.41
C ARG A 157 -5.11 2.00 2.61
N ALA A 158 -6.20 1.65 3.29
CA ALA A 158 -7.39 1.10 2.66
C ALA A 158 -7.99 2.05 1.61
N HIS A 159 -7.89 3.38 1.83
CA HIS A 159 -8.30 4.37 0.83
C HIS A 159 -7.42 4.33 -0.43
N LEU A 160 -6.11 4.17 -0.31
CA LEU A 160 -5.22 4.02 -1.47
C LEU A 160 -5.43 2.68 -2.18
N ASP A 161 -5.64 1.59 -1.44
CA ASP A 161 -5.88 0.26 -2.04
C ASP A 161 -7.19 0.21 -2.85
N LYS A 162 -8.23 0.94 -2.40
CA LYS A 162 -9.46 1.12 -3.18
C LYS A 162 -9.25 1.91 -4.47
N ARG A 163 -8.25 2.80 -4.51
CA ARG A 163 -7.91 3.61 -5.69
C ARG A 163 -7.06 2.85 -6.70
N SER A 164 -6.20 1.94 -6.23
CA SER A 164 -5.32 1.16 -7.10
C SER A 164 -6.01 -0.02 -7.79
N THR A 165 -7.19 -0.41 -7.31
CA THR A 165 -8.00 -1.52 -7.85
C THR A 165 -9.21 -1.05 -8.66
N ALA A 166 -9.42 0.27 -8.77
CA ALA A 166 -10.52 0.90 -9.52
C ALA A 166 -10.07 1.37 -10.90
#